data_AF-A0AAU8X337-F1
#
_entry.id   AF-A0AAU8X337-F1
#
_cell.length_a   1.000
_cell.length_b   1.000
_cell.length_c   1.000
_cell.angle_alpha   90.00
_cell.angle_beta   90.00
_cell.angle_gamma   90.00
#
_symmetry.space_group_name_H-M   'P 1'
#
loop_
_entity.id
_entity.type
_entity.pdbx_description
1 polymer ?
#
loop_
_entity_poly.entity_id
_entity_poly.type
_entity_poly.pdbx_seq_one_letter_code
_entity_poly.pdbx_strand_id
1 'polypeptide(L)'
;MFEIASLKEGMMHGVELFQLLLEIISIACVVTGLGKTLWLAARVRDHAPGFPRIRLCFGSWLILALEFQLAADILATTVAPSKEELIRLAIIAVIRTFLNYFLGKELEAQAERQQEQRSEQAKAAQ
;
A
#
# COMPACT_ATOMS: atom_id res chain seq x y z
N MET A 1 -36.96 -19.53 3.95
CA MET A 1 -36.14 -19.49 2.72
C MET A 1 -35.98 -18.07 2.19
N PHE A 2 -37.04 -17.25 2.16
CA PHE A 2 -37.00 -15.84 1.70
C PHE A 2 -36.13 -14.91 2.57
N GLU A 3 -36.17 -15.04 3.90
CA GLU A 3 -35.39 -14.22 4.85
C GLU A 3 -33.85 -14.35 4.71
N ILE A 4 -33.38 -15.57 4.40
CA ILE A 4 -31.94 -15.84 4.23
C ILE A 4 -31.43 -15.26 2.91
N ALA A 5 -32.27 -15.25 1.86
CA ALA A 5 -31.92 -14.67 0.58
C ALA A 5 -31.74 -13.16 0.67
N SER A 6 -32.66 -12.46 1.35
CA SER A 6 -32.58 -11.00 1.57
C SER A 6 -31.37 -10.60 2.42
N LEU A 7 -31.06 -11.38 3.47
CA LEU A 7 -29.86 -11.17 4.31
C LEU A 7 -28.56 -11.36 3.52
N LYS A 8 -28.51 -12.39 2.67
CA LYS A 8 -27.34 -12.64 1.80
C LYS A 8 -27.15 -11.50 0.80
N GLU A 9 -28.23 -11.01 0.21
CA GLU A 9 -28.21 -9.92 -0.76
C GLU A 9 -27.74 -8.60 -0.11
N GLY A 10 -28.26 -8.27 1.08
CA GLY A 10 -27.80 -7.10 1.84
C GLY A 10 -26.33 -7.20 2.27
N MET A 11 -25.86 -8.40 2.65
CA MET A 11 -24.46 -8.63 3.01
C MET A 11 -23.52 -8.46 1.82
N MET A 12 -23.89 -8.96 0.63
CA MET A 12 -23.06 -8.80 -0.58
C MET A 12 -22.88 -7.33 -0.96
N HIS A 13 -23.96 -6.54 -0.97
CA HIS A 13 -23.87 -5.09 -1.26
C HIS A 13 -23.03 -4.34 -0.21
N GLY A 14 -23.12 -4.73 1.07
CA GLY A 14 -22.29 -4.16 2.12
C GLY A 14 -20.80 -4.42 1.91
N VAL A 15 -20.44 -5.64 1.53
CA VAL A 15 -19.06 -6.05 1.25
C VAL A 15 -18.52 -5.31 0.01
N GLU A 16 -19.29 -5.25 -1.08
CA GLU A 16 -18.92 -4.53 -2.30
C GLU A 16 -18.69 -3.03 -2.05
N LEU A 17 -19.55 -2.39 -1.27
CA LEU A 17 -19.39 -0.98 -0.91
C LEU A 17 -18.11 -0.75 -0.11
N PHE A 18 -17.83 -1.62 0.86
CA PHE A 18 -16.65 -1.51 1.70
C PHE A 18 -15.36 -1.77 0.91
N GLN A 19 -15.39 -2.75 -0.01
CA GLN A 19 -14.31 -3.00 -0.95
C GLN A 19 -14.02 -1.76 -1.81
N LEU A 20 -15.04 -1.15 -2.40
CA LEU A 20 -14.89 0.07 -3.21
C LEU A 20 -14.29 1.22 -2.39
N LEU A 21 -14.73 1.41 -1.15
CA LEU A 21 -14.18 2.45 -0.28
C LEU A 21 -12.68 2.24 -0.01
N LEU A 22 -12.27 1.00 0.27
CA LEU A 22 -10.85 0.68 0.49
C LEU A 22 -10.01 0.89 -0.78
N GLU A 23 -10.53 0.54 -1.95
CA GLU A 23 -9.87 0.80 -3.24
C GLU A 23 -9.69 2.31 -3.48
N ILE A 24 -10.72 3.12 -3.21
CA ILE A 24 -10.64 4.58 -3.33
C ILE A 24 -9.58 5.16 -2.38
N ILE A 25 -9.54 4.69 -1.13
CA ILE A 25 -8.55 5.14 -0.13
C ILE A 25 -7.13 4.77 -0.59
N SER A 26 -6.93 3.56 -1.10
CA SER A 26 -5.64 3.14 -1.68
C SER A 26 -5.21 4.06 -2.82
N ILE A 27 -6.09 4.34 -3.77
CA ILE A 27 -5.80 5.24 -4.90
C ILE A 27 -5.42 6.63 -4.38
N ALA A 28 -6.13 7.14 -3.39
CA ALA A 28 -5.82 8.43 -2.76
C ALA A 28 -4.43 8.43 -2.09
N CYS A 29 -4.02 7.33 -1.45
CA CYS A 29 -2.67 7.19 -0.87
C CYS A 29 -1.58 7.25 -1.96
N VAL A 30 -1.79 6.57 -3.10
CA VAL A 30 -0.83 6.61 -4.21
C VAL A 30 -0.73 8.01 -4.81
N VAL A 31 -1.86 8.67 -5.06
CA VAL A 31 -1.91 10.02 -5.65
C VAL A 31 -1.25 11.05 -4.73
N THR A 32 -1.55 11.01 -3.44
CA THR A 32 -0.97 11.93 -2.45
C THR A 32 0.53 11.70 -2.29
N GLY A 33 0.97 10.44 -2.25
CA GLY A 33 2.38 10.08 -2.22
C GLY A 33 3.16 10.56 -3.44
N LEU A 34 2.59 10.37 -4.64
CA LEU A 34 3.18 10.88 -5.88
C LEU A 34 3.29 12.41 -5.86
N GLY A 35 2.21 13.11 -5.48
CA GLY A 35 2.19 14.57 -5.39
C GLY A 35 3.26 15.12 -4.43
N LYS A 36 3.38 14.55 -3.22
CA LYS A 36 4.40 14.94 -2.25
C LYS A 36 5.81 14.67 -2.76
N THR A 37 6.02 13.54 -3.43
CA THR A 37 7.31 13.14 -3.99
C THR A 37 7.74 14.09 -5.11
N LEU A 38 6.83 14.42 -6.03
CA LEU A 38 7.07 15.37 -7.12
C LEU A 38 7.33 16.79 -6.59
N TRP A 39 6.56 17.23 -5.60
CA TRP A 39 6.76 18.53 -4.96
C TRP A 39 8.12 18.61 -4.26
N LEU A 40 8.52 17.54 -3.55
CA LEU A 40 9.85 17.45 -2.93
C LEU A 40 10.96 17.43 -3.98
N ALA A 41 10.79 16.71 -5.09
CA ALA A 41 11.77 16.68 -6.17
C ALA A 41 11.92 18.05 -6.86
N ALA A 42 10.81 18.76 -7.08
CA ALA A 42 10.80 20.08 -7.71
C ALA A 42 11.39 21.18 -6.81
N ARG A 43 11.13 21.14 -5.51
CA ARG A 43 11.58 22.17 -4.56
C ARG A 43 13.07 22.11 -4.24
N VAL A 44 13.74 20.98 -4.51
CA VAL A 44 15.13 20.74 -4.09
C VAL A 44 16.06 20.59 -5.30
N ARG A 45 15.78 21.32 -6.39
CA ARG A 45 16.60 21.35 -7.60
C ARG A 45 18.03 21.88 -7.36
N ASP A 46 18.24 22.64 -6.29
CA ASP A 46 19.54 23.27 -5.98
C ASP A 46 20.45 22.48 -5.02
N HIS A 47 19.93 21.54 -4.22
CA HIS A 47 20.72 20.70 -3.29
C HIS A 47 20.22 19.26 -3.36
N ALA A 48 20.65 18.50 -4.38
CA ALA A 48 20.20 17.15 -4.67
C ALA A 48 19.91 16.33 -3.39
N PRO A 49 18.63 16.16 -2.99
CA PRO A 49 18.33 15.22 -1.95
C PRO A 49 18.68 13.86 -2.52
N GLY A 50 19.46 13.07 -1.78
CA GLY A 50 19.84 11.74 -2.25
C GLY A 50 18.60 10.97 -2.69
N PHE A 51 18.69 10.33 -3.85
CA PHE A 51 17.70 9.39 -4.39
C PHE A 51 17.02 8.49 -3.31
N PRO A 52 17.73 8.03 -2.24
CA PRO A 52 17.11 7.31 -1.13
C PRO A 52 15.95 8.05 -0.45
N ARG A 53 16.04 9.37 -0.21
CA ARG A 53 15.01 10.11 0.55
C ARG A 53 13.70 10.26 -0.21
N ILE A 54 13.80 10.48 -1.53
CA ILE A 54 12.64 10.53 -2.43
C ILE A 54 11.95 9.16 -2.45
N ARG A 55 12.75 8.10 -2.55
CA ARG A 55 12.27 6.72 -2.59
C ARG A 55 11.63 6.26 -1.28
N LEU A 56 12.20 6.63 -0.14
CA LEU A 56 11.60 6.41 1.19
C LEU A 56 10.22 7.05 1.29
N CYS A 57 10.10 8.31 0.85
CA CYS A 57 8.82 9.03 0.92
C CYS A 57 7.76 8.35 0.06
N PHE A 58 8.05 8.09 -1.21
CA PHE A 58 7.08 7.46 -2.11
C PHE A 58 6.77 6.01 -1.69
N GLY A 59 7.79 5.25 -1.32
CA GLY A 59 7.66 3.86 -0.88
C GLY A 59 6.76 3.73 0.34
N SER A 60 6.83 4.65 1.31
CA SER A 60 5.95 4.64 2.48
C SER A 60 4.46 4.79 2.10
N TRP A 61 4.14 5.67 1.14
CA TRP A 61 2.77 5.81 0.64
C TRP A 61 2.29 4.60 -0.15
N LEU A 62 3.19 3.95 -0.89
CA LEU A 62 2.88 2.72 -1.61
C LEU A 62 2.58 1.56 -0.66
N ILE A 63 3.34 1.39 0.44
CA ILE A 63 3.01 0.37 1.46
C ILE A 63 1.62 0.62 2.03
N LEU A 64 1.31 1.86 2.40
CA LEU A 64 0.01 2.18 2.98
C LEU A 64 -1.14 1.86 2.00
N ALA A 65 -0.97 2.18 0.71
CA ALA A 65 -1.94 1.81 -0.33
C ALA A 65 -2.11 0.30 -0.45
N LEU A 66 -1.01 -0.46 -0.38
CA LEU A 66 -1.02 -1.92 -0.45
C LEU A 66 -1.76 -2.57 0.74
N GLU A 67 -1.69 -1.98 1.93
CA GLU A 67 -2.44 -2.45 3.11
C GLU A 67 -3.96 -2.30 2.91
N PHE A 68 -4.43 -1.16 2.39
CA PHE A 68 -5.85 -0.96 2.08
C PHE A 68 -6.33 -1.87 0.97
N GLN A 69 -5.51 -2.06 -0.07
CA GLN A 69 -5.80 -3.04 -1.11
C GLN A 69 -5.93 -4.44 -0.52
N LEU A 70 -5.02 -4.86 0.37
CA LEU A 70 -5.08 -6.18 1.01
C LEU A 70 -6.39 -6.38 1.76
N ALA A 71 -6.86 -5.37 2.49
CA ALA A 71 -8.17 -5.41 3.14
C ALA A 71 -9.31 -5.58 2.12
N ALA A 72 -9.26 -4.91 0.97
CA ALA A 72 -10.23 -5.05 -0.11
C ALA A 72 -10.26 -6.48 -0.69
N ASP A 73 -9.09 -7.10 -0.89
CA ASP A 73 -9.01 -8.48 -1.39
C ASP A 73 -9.56 -9.50 -0.39
N ILE A 74 -9.32 -9.31 0.91
CA ILE A 74 -9.90 -10.16 1.96
C ILE A 74 -11.43 -10.12 1.87
N LEU A 75 -12.00 -8.92 1.70
CA LEU A 75 -13.45 -8.75 1.53
C LEU A 75 -13.97 -9.44 0.26
N ALA A 76 -13.24 -9.34 -0.86
CA ALA A 76 -13.61 -10.02 -2.11
C ALA A 76 -13.70 -11.55 -1.93
N THR A 77 -12.78 -12.15 -1.16
CA THR A 77 -12.81 -13.61 -0.89
C THR A 77 -14.00 -14.07 -0.05
N THR A 78 -14.65 -13.18 0.71
CA THR A 78 -15.81 -13.52 1.54
C THR A 78 -17.13 -13.65 0.75
N VAL A 79 -17.23 -13.04 -0.44
CA VAL A 79 -18.50 -12.97 -1.22
C VAL A 79 -18.56 -13.82 -2.47
N ALA A 80 -17.43 -14.35 -2.96
CA ALA A 80 -17.39 -15.19 -4.16
C ALA A 80 -16.51 -16.42 -3.92
N PRO A 81 -16.85 -17.57 -4.53
CA PRO A 81 -16.30 -17.63 -5.88
C PRO A 81 -17.04 -18.43 -6.95
N SER A 82 -17.07 -17.85 -8.15
CA SER A 82 -16.89 -18.60 -9.39
C SER A 82 -15.41 -19.02 -9.54
N LYS A 83 -15.13 -20.16 -10.20
CA LYS A 83 -13.76 -20.69 -10.32
C LYS A 83 -12.80 -19.76 -11.07
N GLU A 84 -13.30 -18.99 -12.01
CA GLU A 84 -12.51 -18.09 -12.84
C GLU A 84 -12.08 -16.83 -12.06
N GLU A 85 -12.98 -16.27 -11.25
CA GLU A 85 -12.69 -15.14 -10.37
C GLU A 85 -11.67 -15.51 -9.29
N LEU A 86 -11.74 -16.73 -8.74
CA LEU A 86 -10.71 -17.25 -7.81
C LEU A 86 -9.32 -17.24 -8.42
N ILE A 87 -9.18 -17.70 -9.65
CA ILE A 87 -7.88 -17.79 -10.32
C ILE A 87 -7.31 -16.40 -10.54
N ARG A 88 -8.15 -15.46 -11.02
CA ARG A 88 -7.74 -14.05 -11.20
C ARG A 88 -7.32 -13.43 -9.86
N LEU A 89 -8.11 -13.66 -8.81
CA LEU A 89 -7.82 -13.14 -7.47
C LEU A 89 -6.53 -13.74 -6.90
N ALA A 90 -6.29 -15.04 -7.09
CA ALA A 90 -5.06 -15.71 -6.66
C ALA A 90 -3.82 -15.12 -7.35
N ILE A 91 -3.89 -14.82 -8.65
CA ILE A 91 -2.79 -14.18 -9.39
C ILE A 91 -2.52 -12.78 -8.85
N ILE A 92 -3.57 -11.97 -8.63
CA ILE A 92 -3.45 -10.62 -8.07
C ILE A 92 -2.83 -10.68 -6.66
N ALA A 93 -3.30 -11.62 -5.83
CA ALA A 93 -2.78 -11.83 -4.48
C ALA A 93 -1.28 -12.16 -4.49
N VAL A 94 -0.83 -13.07 -5.38
CA VAL A 94 0.59 -13.43 -5.53
C VAL A 94 1.44 -12.22 -5.93
N ILE A 95 1.00 -11.45 -6.94
CA ILE A 95 1.70 -10.24 -7.38
C ILE A 95 1.81 -9.25 -6.22
N ARG A 96 0.71 -9.07 -5.48
CA ARG A 96 0.68 -8.15 -4.33
C ARG A 96 1.62 -8.59 -3.22
N THR A 97 1.64 -9.88 -2.86
CA THR A 97 2.56 -10.40 -1.85
C THR A 97 4.01 -10.14 -2.26
N PHE A 98 4.34 -10.36 -3.54
CA PHE A 98 5.68 -10.09 -4.05
C PHE A 98 6.02 -8.60 -3.95
N LEU A 99 5.18 -7.71 -4.48
CA LEU A 99 5.43 -6.26 -4.44
C LEU A 99 5.54 -5.73 -3.01
N ASN A 100 4.63 -6.14 -2.12
CA ASN A 100 4.63 -5.68 -0.73
C ASN A 100 5.87 -6.18 0.03
N TYR A 101 6.28 -7.43 -0.19
CA TYR A 101 7.49 -7.99 0.42
C TYR A 101 8.76 -7.25 -0.01
N PHE A 102 8.95 -7.04 -1.32
CA PHE A 102 10.14 -6.36 -1.85
C PHE A 102 10.19 -4.89 -1.42
N LEU A 103 9.04 -4.20 -1.46
CA LEU A 103 8.96 -2.81 -1.06
C LEU A 103 9.20 -2.63 0.45
N GLY A 104 8.59 -3.47 1.28
CA GLY A 104 8.80 -3.49 2.73
C GLY A 104 10.27 -3.68 3.10
N LYS A 105 10.90 -4.73 2.56
CA LYS A 105 12.32 -5.03 2.79
C LYS A 105 13.24 -3.87 2.40
N GLU A 106 12.92 -3.20 1.31
CA GLU A 106 13.71 -2.07 0.82
C GLU A 106 13.59 -0.81 1.68
N LEU A 107 12.40 -0.54 2.22
CA LEU A 107 12.16 0.57 3.14
C LEU A 107 12.84 0.32 4.48
N GLU A 108 12.76 -0.90 5.00
CA GLU A 108 13.42 -1.32 6.24
C GLU A 108 14.94 -1.17 6.14
N ALA A 109 15.56 -1.70 5.07
CA ALA A 109 16.99 -1.55 4.83
C ALA A 109 17.45 -0.09 4.67
N GLN A 110 16.57 0.80 4.19
CA GLN A 110 16.88 2.23 4.09
C GLN A 110 16.73 2.95 5.44
N ALA A 111 15.74 2.56 6.26
CA ALA A 111 15.53 3.10 7.60
C ALA A 111 16.69 2.76 8.54
N GLU A 112 17.18 1.52 8.50
CA GLU A 112 18.35 1.05 9.27
C GLU A 112 19.60 1.88 8.94
N ARG A 113 19.91 2.06 7.65
CA ARG A 113 21.05 2.87 7.19
C ARG A 113 20.97 4.33 7.67
N GLN A 114 19.77 4.92 7.71
CA GLN A 114 19.58 6.27 8.22
C GLN A 114 19.84 6.36 9.73
N GLN A 115 19.43 5.34 10.48
CA GLN A 115 19.61 5.27 11.92
C GLN A 115 21.10 5.10 12.29
N GLU A 116 21.82 4.24 11.56
CA GLU A 116 23.28 4.07 11.71
C GLU A 116 24.01 5.39 11.50
N GLN A 117 23.78 6.07 10.36
CA GLN A 117 24.39 7.37 10.05
C GLN A 117 24.12 8.42 11.12
N ARG A 118 22.89 8.47 11.65
CA ARG A 118 22.51 9.41 12.70
C ARG A 118 23.23 9.10 14.03
N SER A 119 23.44 7.83 14.33
CA SER A 119 24.17 7.39 15.53
C SER A 119 25.66 7.70 15.44
N GLU A 120 26.27 7.56 14.26
CA GLU A 120 27.67 7.90 14.01
C GLU A 120 27.89 9.42 14.10
N GLN A 121 27.00 10.23 13.53
CA GLN A 121 27.04 11.68 13.65
C GLN A 121 26.91 12.15 15.10
N ALA A 122 26.05 11.52 15.89
CA ALA A 122 25.88 11.84 17.31
C ALA A 122 27.14 11.53 18.14
N LYS A 123 27.85 10.44 17.81
CA LYS A 123 29.13 10.08 18.43
C LYS A 123 30.28 11.01 18.01
N ALA A 124 30.30 11.45 16.75
CA ALA A 124 31.34 12.35 16.23
C ALA A 124 31.20 13.80 16.72
N ALA A 125 30.02 14.19 17.20
CA ALA A 125 29.74 15.50 17.77
C ALA A 125 29.95 15.57 19.31
N GLN A 126 30.32 14.45 19.94
CA GLN A 126 30.66 14.32 21.37
C GLN A 126 32.17 14.21 21.56
#